data_AF-A0A7J8FP43-F1
#
_entry.id   AF-A0A7J8FP43-F1
#
_cell.length_a   1.000
_cell.length_b   1.000
_cell.length_c   1.000
_cell.angle_alpha   90.00
_cell.angle_beta   90.00
_cell.angle_gamma   90.00
#
_symmetry.space_group_name_H-M   'P 1'
#
loop_
_entity.id
_entity.type
_entity.pdbx_description
1 polymer ?
#
loop_
_entity_poly.entity_id
_entity_poly.type
_entity_poly.pdbx_seq_one_letter_code
_entity_poly.pdbx_strand_id
1 'polypeptide(L)'
;MKDYVLAVDAYLAVIQYLPQQEPQLLSGIGRVFLQIGDIKTAEKYFQDVEKVTQKLDGLQGKTMVLMNRAFLHLGQNNFAEAHRFFTEILRIEPSNAVANNNAAVCLLYLGRLKDSVRQLEAMVQRQPRHCLHESALFNLTTMYELESSRSTQKKQALLEAVAGREGDSFNTQCLKLA
;
A
#
# COMPACT_ATOMS: atom_id res chain seq x y z
N MET A 1 18.65 -1.20 -14.08
CA MET A 1 18.20 -2.39 -14.82
C MET A 1 18.92 -3.67 -14.37
N LYS A 2 20.21 -3.63 -13.98
CA LYS A 2 20.93 -4.81 -13.46
C LYS A 2 20.45 -5.31 -12.07
N ASP A 3 19.81 -4.45 -11.28
CA ASP A 3 19.53 -4.77 -9.87
C ASP A 3 18.26 -5.61 -9.63
N TYR A 4 17.28 -5.64 -10.55
CA TYR A 4 16.06 -6.43 -10.34
C TYR A 4 16.27 -7.92 -10.62
N VAL A 5 17.15 -8.29 -11.56
CA VAL A 5 17.49 -9.69 -11.83
C VAL A 5 18.11 -10.31 -10.58
N LEU A 6 19.08 -9.61 -9.98
CA LEU A 6 19.68 -10.00 -8.71
C LEU A 6 18.67 -10.07 -7.56
N ALA A 7 17.72 -9.13 -7.50
CA ALA A 7 16.65 -9.19 -6.51
C ALA A 7 15.81 -10.47 -6.70
N VAL A 8 15.37 -10.77 -7.92
CA VAL A 8 14.59 -11.99 -8.23
C VAL A 8 15.39 -13.25 -7.88
N ASP A 9 16.66 -13.32 -8.27
CA ASP A 9 17.53 -14.45 -7.95
C ASP A 9 17.68 -14.64 -6.43
N ALA A 10 17.81 -13.54 -5.67
CA ALA A 10 17.85 -13.59 -4.21
C ALA A 10 16.53 -14.10 -3.62
N TYR A 11 15.37 -13.63 -4.10
CA TYR A 11 14.07 -14.16 -3.67
C TYR A 11 13.95 -15.66 -3.97
N LEU A 12 14.32 -16.09 -5.18
CA LEU A 12 14.26 -17.50 -5.59
C LEU A 12 15.21 -18.37 -4.76
N ALA A 13 16.40 -17.89 -4.43
CA ALA A 13 17.32 -18.58 -3.53
C ALA A 13 16.72 -18.74 -2.13
N VAL A 14 16.09 -17.70 -1.57
CA VAL A 14 15.46 -17.77 -0.24
C VAL A 14 14.29 -18.76 -0.23
N ILE A 15 13.52 -18.88 -1.31
CA ILE A 15 12.44 -19.87 -1.43
C ILE A 15 12.97 -21.30 -1.24
N GLN A 16 14.17 -21.60 -1.72
CA GLN A 16 14.78 -22.92 -1.54
C GLN A 16 15.06 -23.25 -0.06
N TYR A 17 15.40 -22.24 0.74
CA TYR A 17 15.68 -22.40 2.17
C TYR A 17 14.44 -22.25 3.06
N LEU A 18 13.44 -21.47 2.62
CA LEU A 18 12.21 -21.18 3.37
C LEU A 18 10.95 -21.42 2.50
N PRO A 19 10.61 -22.69 2.17
CA PRO A 19 9.46 -23.01 1.32
C PRO A 19 8.13 -22.49 1.89
N GLN A 20 8.00 -22.40 3.21
CA GLN A 20 6.81 -21.86 3.87
C GLN A 20 6.54 -20.38 3.59
N GLN A 21 7.54 -19.64 3.13
CA GLN A 21 7.42 -18.22 2.76
C GLN A 21 7.27 -18.00 1.24
N GLU A 22 7.17 -19.09 0.47
CA GLU A 22 7.08 -19.03 -0.99
C GLU A 22 5.99 -18.05 -1.48
N PRO A 23 4.73 -18.06 -0.97
CA PRO A 23 3.71 -17.11 -1.41
C PRO A 23 4.10 -15.64 -1.20
N GLN A 24 4.71 -15.33 -0.05
CA GLN A 24 5.14 -13.97 0.31
C GLN A 24 6.28 -13.50 -0.60
N LEU A 25 7.24 -14.38 -0.89
CA LEU A 25 8.41 -14.10 -1.70
C LEU A 25 8.03 -13.96 -3.18
N LEU A 26 7.18 -14.83 -3.72
CA LEU A 26 6.62 -14.70 -5.08
C LEU A 26 5.80 -13.40 -5.23
N SER A 27 5.02 -13.03 -4.21
CA SER A 27 4.33 -11.73 -4.18
C SER A 27 5.33 -10.56 -4.20
N GLY A 28 6.47 -10.70 -3.53
CA GLY A 28 7.58 -9.75 -3.58
C GLY A 28 8.14 -9.58 -4.99
N ILE A 29 8.44 -10.68 -5.66
CA ILE A 29 8.90 -10.70 -7.06
C ILE A 29 7.88 -10.01 -7.97
N GLY A 30 6.60 -10.35 -7.85
CA GLY A 30 5.55 -9.71 -8.66
C GLY A 30 5.49 -8.18 -8.48
N ARG A 31 5.68 -7.68 -7.25
CA ARG A 31 5.76 -6.23 -6.99
C ARG A 31 7.00 -5.57 -7.60
N VAL A 32 8.15 -6.25 -7.63
CA VAL A 32 9.35 -5.76 -8.32
C VAL A 32 9.08 -5.62 -9.82
N PHE A 33 8.42 -6.61 -10.43
CA PHE A 33 8.05 -6.54 -11.85
C PHE A 33 7.04 -5.42 -12.16
N LEU A 34 6.07 -5.16 -11.27
CA LEU A 34 5.19 -3.99 -11.41
C LEU A 34 5.98 -2.68 -11.37
N GLN A 35 6.95 -2.54 -10.46
CA GLN A 35 7.73 -1.31 -10.32
C GLN A 35 8.57 -0.99 -11.57
N ILE A 36 9.03 -2.01 -12.31
CA ILE A 36 9.76 -1.83 -13.57
C ILE A 36 8.84 -1.77 -14.80
N GLY A 37 7.52 -1.87 -14.61
CA GLY A 37 6.51 -1.78 -15.67
C GLY A 37 6.22 -3.08 -16.42
N ASP A 38 6.82 -4.21 -16.04
CA ASP A 38 6.50 -5.52 -16.63
C ASP A 38 5.29 -6.15 -15.93
N ILE A 39 4.11 -5.63 -16.28
CA ILE A 39 2.82 -6.06 -15.75
C ILE A 39 2.55 -7.53 -16.08
N LYS A 40 3.00 -8.01 -17.26
CA LYS A 40 2.75 -9.39 -17.72
C LYS A 40 3.49 -10.40 -16.84
N THR A 41 4.75 -10.12 -16.51
CA THR A 41 5.52 -11.01 -15.65
C THR A 41 5.01 -10.93 -14.20
N ALA A 42 4.66 -9.74 -13.71
CA ALA A 42 4.03 -9.59 -12.40
C ALA A 42 2.75 -10.44 -12.26
N GLU A 43 1.88 -10.41 -13.27
CA GLU A 43 0.65 -11.19 -13.29
C GLU A 43 0.92 -12.69 -13.17
N LYS A 44 1.93 -13.23 -13.88
CA LYS A 44 2.32 -14.64 -13.79
C LYS A 44 2.71 -15.03 -12.36
N TYR A 45 3.56 -14.24 -11.72
CA TYR A 45 3.97 -14.50 -10.33
C TYR A 45 2.79 -14.43 -9.36
N PHE A 46 1.85 -13.49 -9.55
CA PHE A 46 0.65 -13.43 -8.72
C PHE A 46 -0.30 -14.62 -8.95
N GLN A 47 -0.43 -15.11 -10.19
CA GLN A 47 -1.17 -16.34 -10.47
C GLN A 47 -0.54 -17.56 -9.81
N ASP A 48 0.79 -17.63 -9.74
CA ASP A 48 1.48 -18.71 -9.03
C ASP A 48 1.24 -18.61 -7.51
N VAL A 49 1.22 -17.41 -6.94
CA VAL A 49 0.78 -17.20 -5.55
C VAL A 49 -0.64 -17.73 -5.32
N GLU A 50 -1.58 -17.47 -6.24
CA GLU A 50 -2.95 -17.99 -6.13
C GLU A 50 -2.99 -19.53 -6.13
N LYS A 51 -2.20 -20.19 -6.98
CA LYS A 51 -2.13 -21.66 -7.01
C LYS A 51 -1.56 -22.26 -5.72
N VAL A 52 -0.54 -21.62 -5.14
CA VAL A 52 0.07 -22.08 -3.89
C VAL A 52 -0.87 -21.81 -2.72
N THR A 53 -1.50 -20.64 -2.67
CA THR A 53 -2.42 -20.24 -1.59
C THR A 53 -3.76 -20.96 -1.63
N GLN A 54 -4.23 -21.43 -2.79
CA GLN A 54 -5.43 -22.29 -2.87
C GLN A 54 -5.31 -23.58 -2.03
N LYS A 55 -4.08 -24.04 -1.76
CA LYS A 55 -3.83 -25.21 -0.91
C LYS A 55 -3.75 -24.85 0.58
N LEU A 56 -3.71 -23.56 0.90
CA LEU A 56 -3.51 -23.03 2.25
C LEU A 56 -4.81 -22.32 2.68
N ASP A 57 -5.68 -23.03 3.39
CA ASP A 57 -6.88 -22.43 3.97
C ASP A 57 -6.48 -21.45 5.08
N GLY A 58 -6.57 -20.15 4.77
CA GLY A 58 -6.22 -19.11 5.73
C GLY A 58 -6.62 -17.71 5.29
N LEU A 59 -7.08 -16.92 6.27
CA LEU A 59 -7.44 -15.51 6.06
C LEU A 59 -6.25 -14.70 5.53
N GLN A 60 -5.04 -15.02 5.98
CA GLN A 60 -3.80 -14.38 5.53
C GLN A 60 -3.50 -14.66 4.03
N GLY A 61 -3.78 -15.87 3.56
CA GLY A 61 -3.67 -16.21 2.13
C GLY A 61 -4.67 -15.43 1.29
N LYS A 62 -5.91 -15.32 1.77
CA LYS A 62 -6.95 -14.51 1.12
C LYS A 62 -6.54 -13.04 1.03
N THR A 63 -6.09 -12.41 2.11
CA THR A 63 -5.61 -11.02 2.10
C THR A 63 -4.46 -10.83 1.11
N MET A 64 -3.50 -11.76 1.07
CA MET A 64 -2.35 -11.70 0.15
C MET A 64 -2.78 -11.72 -1.32
N VAL A 65 -3.69 -12.63 -1.68
CA VAL A 65 -4.23 -12.70 -3.05
C VAL A 65 -4.97 -11.43 -3.42
N LEU A 66 -5.83 -10.91 -2.53
CA LEU A 66 -6.52 -9.64 -2.75
C LEU A 66 -5.53 -8.48 -2.94
N MET A 67 -4.45 -8.46 -2.16
CA MET A 67 -3.43 -7.41 -2.23
C MET A 67 -2.69 -7.44 -3.58
N ASN A 68 -2.31 -8.64 -4.04
CA ASN A 68 -1.67 -8.84 -5.33
C ASN A 68 -2.57 -8.43 -6.50
N ARG A 69 -3.85 -8.80 -6.46
CA ARG A 69 -4.85 -8.37 -7.45
C ARG A 69 -5.01 -6.85 -7.46
N ALA A 70 -5.09 -6.22 -6.29
CA ALA A 70 -5.19 -4.77 -6.18
C ALA A 70 -3.97 -4.07 -6.79
N PHE A 71 -2.76 -4.55 -6.53
CA PHE A 71 -1.54 -4.01 -7.13
C PHE A 71 -1.47 -4.24 -8.65
N LEU A 72 -1.93 -5.39 -9.14
CA LEU A 72 -1.99 -5.65 -10.58
C LEU A 72 -2.92 -4.65 -11.28
N HIS A 73 -4.11 -4.40 -10.72
CA HIS A 73 -5.04 -3.40 -11.24
C HIS A 73 -4.48 -1.98 -11.16
N LEU A 74 -3.72 -1.64 -10.11
CA LEU A 74 -2.97 -0.38 -10.06
C LEU A 74 -1.98 -0.25 -11.22
N GLY A 75 -1.18 -1.29 -11.47
CA GLY A 75 -0.23 -1.32 -12.59
C GLY A 75 -0.91 -1.16 -13.96
N GLN A 76 -2.14 -1.63 -14.09
CA GLN A 76 -2.97 -1.51 -15.29
C GLN A 76 -3.73 -0.17 -15.39
N ASN A 77 -3.56 0.76 -14.43
CA ASN A 77 -4.35 1.99 -14.29
C ASN A 77 -5.87 1.75 -14.08
N ASN A 78 -6.25 0.55 -13.65
CA ASN A 78 -7.62 0.16 -13.35
C ASN A 78 -7.97 0.53 -11.90
N PHE A 79 -7.97 1.84 -11.59
CA PHE A 79 -8.12 2.34 -10.22
C PHE A 79 -9.43 1.96 -9.52
N ALA A 80 -10.52 1.78 -10.28
CA ALA A 80 -11.81 1.37 -9.73
C ALA A 80 -11.76 -0.05 -9.15
N GLU A 81 -11.18 -1.01 -9.89
CA GLU A 81 -11.03 -2.38 -9.42
C GLU A 81 -9.97 -2.49 -8.33
N ALA A 82 -8.85 -1.77 -8.45
CA ALA A 82 -7.86 -1.69 -7.39
C ALA A 82 -8.50 -1.21 -6.07
N HIS A 83 -9.27 -0.13 -6.11
CA HIS A 83 -10.01 0.37 -4.94
C HIS A 83 -10.97 -0.68 -4.37
N ARG A 84 -11.69 -1.42 -5.22
CA ARG A 84 -12.60 -2.50 -4.78
C ARG A 84 -11.87 -3.57 -3.98
N PHE A 85 -10.72 -4.05 -4.48
CA PHE A 85 -9.92 -5.06 -3.77
C PHE A 85 -9.31 -4.53 -2.47
N PHE A 86 -8.77 -3.31 -2.45
CA PHE A 86 -8.30 -2.71 -1.20
C PHE A 86 -9.42 -2.52 -0.18
N THR A 87 -10.63 -2.15 -0.63
CA THR A 87 -11.80 -2.05 0.25
C THR A 87 -12.19 -3.41 0.82
N GLU A 88 -12.07 -4.50 0.04
CA GLU A 88 -12.30 -5.86 0.53
C GLU A 88 -11.27 -6.24 1.61
N ILE A 89 -9.98 -5.92 1.40
CA ILE A 89 -8.94 -6.12 2.42
C ILE A 89 -9.30 -5.37 3.71
N LEU A 90 -9.73 -4.11 3.62
CA LEU A 90 -10.08 -3.30 4.78
C LEU A 90 -11.32 -3.80 5.54
N ARG A 91 -12.16 -4.65 4.92
CA ARG A 91 -13.24 -5.34 5.64
C ARG A 91 -12.72 -6.51 6.48
N ILE A 92 -11.62 -7.13 6.04
CA ILE A 92 -10.98 -8.25 6.71
C ILE A 92 -10.01 -7.75 7.79
N GLU A 93 -9.18 -6.77 7.43
CA GLU A 93 -8.15 -6.13 8.25
C GLU A 93 -8.34 -4.61 8.25
N PRO A 94 -9.24 -4.07 9.10
CA PRO A 94 -9.52 -2.62 9.14
C PRO A 94 -8.32 -1.74 9.48
N SER A 95 -7.28 -2.31 10.11
CA SER A 95 -6.03 -1.64 10.48
C SER A 95 -4.91 -1.78 9.43
N ASN A 96 -5.19 -2.37 8.27
CA ASN A 96 -4.18 -2.54 7.21
C ASN A 96 -3.86 -1.19 6.55
N ALA A 97 -2.80 -0.54 7.03
CA ALA A 97 -2.40 0.79 6.59
C ALA A 97 -1.99 0.83 5.10
N VAL A 98 -1.39 -0.25 4.59
CA VAL A 98 -1.01 -0.36 3.17
C VAL A 98 -2.25 -0.36 2.28
N ALA A 99 -3.26 -1.17 2.61
CA ALA A 99 -4.52 -1.20 1.86
C ALA A 99 -5.28 0.13 1.98
N ASN A 100 -5.30 0.74 3.17
CA ASN A 100 -5.97 2.01 3.40
C ASN A 100 -5.35 3.14 2.56
N ASN A 101 -4.02 3.25 2.58
CA ASN A 101 -3.29 4.24 1.80
C ASN A 101 -3.50 4.05 0.29
N ASN A 102 -3.36 2.82 -0.21
CA ASN A 102 -3.54 2.58 -1.64
C ASN A 102 -5.00 2.75 -2.10
N ALA A 103 -5.99 2.42 -1.28
CA ALA A 103 -7.39 2.76 -1.57
C ALA A 103 -7.59 4.28 -1.67
N ALA A 104 -7.02 5.07 -0.76
CA ALA A 104 -7.09 6.53 -0.86
C ALA A 104 -6.42 7.04 -2.15
N VAL A 105 -5.22 6.54 -2.49
CA VAL A 105 -4.58 6.86 -3.77
C VAL A 105 -5.47 6.51 -4.97
N CYS A 106 -6.17 5.37 -4.95
CA CYS A 106 -7.13 5.05 -6.01
C CYS A 106 -8.28 6.08 -6.08
N LEU A 107 -8.82 6.52 -4.94
CA LEU A 107 -9.85 7.57 -4.91
C LEU A 107 -9.35 8.88 -5.52
N LEU A 108 -8.09 9.26 -5.26
CA LEU A 108 -7.46 10.42 -5.90
C LEU A 108 -7.45 10.29 -7.43
N TYR A 109 -6.97 9.17 -7.96
CA TYR A 109 -6.94 8.93 -9.42
C TYR A 109 -8.32 8.84 -10.06
N LEU A 110 -9.34 8.48 -9.29
CA LEU A 110 -10.75 8.49 -9.71
C LEU A 110 -11.38 9.90 -9.63
N GLY A 111 -10.61 10.93 -9.28
CA GLY A 111 -11.11 12.31 -9.13
C GLY A 111 -11.88 12.56 -7.83
N ARG A 112 -11.91 11.59 -6.91
CA ARG A 112 -12.63 11.66 -5.63
C ARG A 112 -11.73 12.15 -4.51
N LEU A 113 -11.09 13.31 -4.72
CA LEU A 113 -10.10 13.90 -3.81
C LEU A 113 -10.62 14.04 -2.36
N LYS A 114 -11.84 14.54 -2.18
CA LYS A 114 -12.45 14.71 -0.84
C LYS A 114 -12.63 13.37 -0.10
N ASP A 115 -12.95 12.30 -0.82
CA ASP A 115 -13.12 10.98 -0.23
C ASP A 115 -11.76 10.39 0.17
N SER A 116 -10.75 10.59 -0.68
CA SER A 116 -9.37 10.21 -0.40
C SER A 116 -8.84 10.88 0.88
N VAL A 117 -9.00 12.19 0.99
CA VAL A 117 -8.59 12.97 2.17
C VAL A 117 -9.30 12.46 3.42
N ARG A 118 -10.63 12.33 3.38
CA ARG A 118 -11.41 11.84 4.53
C ARG A 118 -10.97 10.44 4.97
N GLN A 119 -10.62 9.58 4.03
CA GLN A 119 -10.18 8.22 4.34
C GLN A 119 -8.83 8.21 5.07
N LEU A 120 -7.84 8.94 4.58
CA LEU A 120 -6.53 9.04 5.24
C LEU A 120 -6.61 9.79 6.57
N GLU A 121 -7.41 10.86 6.66
CA GLU A 121 -7.68 11.53 7.93
C GLU A 121 -8.29 10.56 8.94
N ALA A 122 -9.29 9.76 8.55
CA ALA A 122 -9.88 8.75 9.42
C ALA A 122 -8.85 7.69 9.86
N MET A 123 -7.95 7.27 8.96
CA MET A 123 -6.87 6.34 9.31
C MET A 123 -5.94 6.94 10.36
N VAL A 124 -5.51 8.19 10.17
CA VAL A 124 -4.71 8.93 11.15
C VAL A 124 -5.48 9.04 12.46
N GLN A 125 -6.77 9.37 12.44
CA GLN A 125 -7.55 9.58 13.67
C GLN A 125 -7.89 8.30 14.45
N ARG A 126 -7.92 7.11 13.82
CA ARG A 126 -8.37 5.85 14.44
C ARG A 126 -7.36 5.19 15.40
N GLN A 127 -6.20 5.80 15.65
CA GLN A 127 -5.29 5.50 16.77
C GLN A 127 -4.80 4.05 16.93
N PRO A 128 -4.06 3.50 15.96
CA PRO A 128 -2.92 2.65 16.35
C PRO A 128 -1.59 3.25 15.86
N ARG A 129 -0.56 3.29 16.73
CA ARG A 129 0.83 3.66 16.35
C ARG A 129 1.29 2.90 15.10
N HIS A 130 0.90 1.64 14.97
CA HIS A 130 1.25 0.77 13.84
C HIS A 130 0.56 1.11 12.50
N CYS A 131 -0.41 2.04 12.47
CA CYS A 131 -1.12 2.40 11.24
C CYS A 131 -0.60 3.68 10.57
N LEU A 132 0.33 4.39 11.22
CA LEU A 132 0.91 5.63 10.74
C LEU A 132 2.20 5.34 9.98
N HIS A 133 2.09 5.21 8.66
CA HIS A 133 3.26 5.15 7.78
C HIS A 133 3.52 6.52 7.15
N GLU A 134 4.80 6.88 7.03
CA GLU A 134 5.27 8.13 6.40
C GLU A 134 4.70 8.32 4.99
N SER A 135 4.55 7.24 4.22
CA SER A 135 3.97 7.28 2.87
C SER A 135 2.51 7.72 2.86
N ALA A 136 1.73 7.34 3.87
CA ALA A 136 0.34 7.75 3.98
C ALA A 136 0.22 9.22 4.43
N LEU A 137 1.10 9.67 5.32
CA LEU A 137 1.20 11.08 5.70
C LEU A 137 1.60 11.95 4.51
N PHE A 138 2.59 11.52 3.73
CA PHE A 138 3.02 12.19 2.51
C PHE A 138 1.92 12.28 1.46
N ASN A 139 1.15 11.20 1.27
CA ASN A 139 0.01 11.22 0.37
C ASN A 139 -1.08 12.18 0.86
N LEU A 140 -1.39 12.18 2.16
CA LEU A 140 -2.36 13.11 2.74
C LEU A 140 -1.92 14.58 2.60
N THR A 141 -0.66 14.89 2.87
CA THR A 141 -0.14 16.26 2.73
C THR A 141 -0.13 16.72 1.28
N THR A 142 0.19 15.83 0.34
CA THR A 142 0.04 16.10 -1.10
C THR A 142 -1.41 16.38 -1.47
N MET A 143 -2.37 15.62 -0.94
CA MET A 143 -3.79 15.85 -1.20
C MET A 143 -4.29 17.15 -0.58
N TYR A 144 -3.77 17.58 0.56
CA TYR A 144 -4.08 18.90 1.13
C TYR A 144 -3.61 20.05 0.23
N GLU A 145 -2.44 19.92 -0.38
CA GLU A 145 -1.93 20.89 -1.37
C GLU A 145 -2.84 20.97 -2.59
N LEU A 146 -3.40 19.84 -3.04
CA LEU A 146 -4.31 19.77 -4.18
C LEU A 146 -5.72 20.31 -3.88
N GLU A 147 -6.23 20.09 -2.66
CA GLU A 147 -7.62 20.40 -2.32
C GLU A 147 -7.84 21.87 -1.94
N SER A 148 -6.87 22.50 -1.25
CA SER A 148 -7.18 23.68 -0.45
C SER A 148 -6.09 24.73 -0.41
N SER A 149 -6.52 26.00 -0.42
CA SER A 149 -5.72 27.16 -0.01
C SER A 149 -5.34 27.13 1.48
N ARG A 150 -5.95 26.25 2.28
CA ARG A 150 -5.66 26.05 3.71
C ARG A 150 -4.72 24.86 3.99
N SER A 151 -3.95 24.44 2.99
CA SER A 151 -3.04 23.30 3.09
C SER A 151 -2.07 23.43 4.28
N THR A 152 -1.54 24.64 4.52
CA THR A 152 -0.64 24.92 5.66
C THR A 152 -1.30 24.63 7.01
N GLN A 153 -2.53 25.10 7.25
CA GLN A 153 -3.22 24.85 8.52
C GLN A 153 -3.50 23.35 8.71
N LYS A 154 -3.88 22.65 7.64
CA LYS A 154 -4.14 21.20 7.71
C LYS A 154 -2.87 20.40 8.00
N LYS A 155 -1.75 20.75 7.36
CA LYS A 155 -0.44 20.13 7.64
C LYS A 155 0.03 20.39 9.07
N GLN A 156 -0.18 21.59 9.59
CA GLN A 156 0.13 21.93 10.99
C GLN A 156 -0.71 21.12 11.97
N ALA A 157 -2.03 21.03 11.76
CA ALA A 157 -2.90 20.19 12.59
C ALA A 157 -2.52 18.70 12.52
N LEU A 158 -2.08 18.23 11.36
CA LEU A 158 -1.58 16.87 11.18
C LEU A 158 -0.27 16.65 11.95
N LEU A 159 0.67 17.60 11.90
CA LEU A 159 1.90 17.57 12.70
C LEU A 159 1.57 17.43 14.19
N GLU A 160 0.69 18.28 14.71
CA GLU A 160 0.27 18.24 16.12
C GLU A 160 -0.34 16.88 16.50
N ALA A 161 -1.19 16.33 15.61
CA ALA A 161 -1.82 15.03 15.83
C ALA A 161 -0.81 13.87 15.84
N VAL A 162 0.24 13.91 15.03
CA VAL A 162 1.27 12.86 14.93
C VAL A 162 2.32 13.00 16.04
N ALA A 163 2.80 14.22 16.31
CA ALA A 163 3.80 14.51 17.33
C ALA A 163 3.35 14.09 18.73
N GLY A 164 2.05 14.26 19.05
CA GLY A 164 1.48 13.78 20.31
C GLY A 164 1.48 12.26 20.50
N ARG A 165 1.86 11.47 19.48
CA ARG A 165 1.72 9.99 19.47
C ARG A 165 3.05 9.26 19.25
N GLU A 166 3.83 9.70 18.27
CA GLU A 166 5.11 9.08 17.88
C GLU A 166 6.31 9.71 18.63
N GLY A 167 6.17 10.92 19.20
CA GLY A 167 7.32 11.63 19.78
C GLY A 167 8.37 11.95 18.70
N ASP A 168 9.65 11.83 19.03
CA ASP A 168 10.77 12.22 18.15
C ASP A 168 11.13 11.18 17.07
N SER A 169 10.48 10.02 17.04
CA SER A 169 10.86 8.92 16.13
C SER A 169 10.27 9.01 14.73
N PHE A 170 9.53 10.06 14.38
CA PHE A 170 8.87 10.19 13.09
C PHE A 170 9.56 11.23 12.19
N ASN A 171 9.72 10.91 10.90
CA ASN A 171 10.31 11.84 9.94
C ASN A 171 9.31 12.94 9.55
N THR A 172 9.51 14.15 10.07
CA THR A 172 8.68 15.33 9.77
C THR A 172 8.71 15.75 8.30
N GLN A 173 9.71 15.32 7.51
CA GLN A 173 9.80 15.66 6.09
C GLN A 173 8.62 15.13 5.27
N CYS A 174 7.99 14.03 5.70
CA CYS A 174 6.79 13.51 5.03
C CYS A 174 5.60 14.49 5.06
N LEU A 175 5.64 15.50 5.94
CA LEU A 175 4.57 16.49 6.09
C LEU A 175 4.67 17.68 5.13
N LYS A 176 5.77 17.82 4.37
CA LYS A 176 6.00 18.94 3.43
C LYS A 176 5.71 20.31 4.04
N LEU A 177 6.32 20.61 5.20
CA LEU A 177 6.08 21.86 5.94
C LEU A 177 6.92 23.05 5.46
N ALA A 178 7.89 22.80 4.57
CA ALA A 178 8.75 23.81 3.96
C ALA A 178 8.18 24.35 2.65
#